data_AF-Q73LQ4-F1
#
_entry.id   AF-Q73LQ4-F1
#
_cell.length_a   1.000
_cell.length_b   1.000
_cell.length_c   1.000
_cell.angle_alpha   90.00
_cell.angle_beta   90.00
_cell.angle_gamma   90.00
#
_symmetry.space_group_name_H-M   'P 1'
#
loop_
_entity.id
_entity.type
_entity.pdbx_description
1 polymer ?
#
loop_
_entity_poly.entity_id
_entity_poly.type
_entity_poly.pdbx_seq_one_letter_code
_entity_poly.pdbx_strand_id
1 'polypeptide(L)'
;MQDTIESILKDLFSVDFKKVSNELCVDMYNSLSNSLSANKNEVSIVTELCSVIDNRKYKKFSFHAKKIHGKASNVEFKNKNRVTVKELSDMAVISILTDNKKILFEKTAFIQNKKEIGQNKWDIEQDQLFLLRNFPTFIPKTGLLRRLKNNNVILINRTKSLGNYGLFQKPGEMIIVNAETIFTTQKNGNVVYNDLLSASQHTISSSNIFWLPYYDDFICDLFHYLYRFQLSICNKGIIPFIDTCPISLNIYDVIQNLVNFNIGEVASINSNIINSDLAEINNVLLNSIGLRFENFVISEDPEFESNIAVLVFQIDIGNME
;
A
#
# COMPACT_ATOMS: atom_id res chain seq x y z
N MET A 1 -15.43 -13.07 -16.67
CA MET A 1 -14.62 -11.94 -16.15
C MET A 1 -15.51 -10.74 -15.85
N GLN A 2 -16.33 -10.25 -16.81
CA GLN A 2 -17.28 -9.15 -16.58
C GLN A 2 -18.24 -9.41 -15.40
N ASP A 3 -18.93 -10.55 -15.36
CA ASP A 3 -19.85 -10.90 -14.26
C ASP A 3 -19.13 -10.97 -12.90
N THR A 4 -17.86 -11.35 -12.92
CA THR A 4 -17.03 -11.44 -11.73
C THR A 4 -16.67 -10.05 -11.20
N ILE A 5 -16.24 -9.15 -12.08
CA ILE A 5 -15.97 -7.73 -11.76
C ILE A 5 -17.25 -7.08 -11.22
N GLU A 6 -18.39 -7.30 -11.88
CA GLU A 6 -19.70 -6.83 -11.42
C GLU A 6 -20.01 -7.31 -10.00
N SER A 7 -19.82 -8.61 -9.72
CA SER A 7 -20.04 -9.16 -8.40
C SER A 7 -19.14 -8.52 -7.35
N ILE A 8 -17.86 -8.31 -7.65
CA ILE A 8 -16.91 -7.66 -6.73
C ILE A 8 -17.35 -6.23 -6.43
N LEU A 9 -17.69 -5.45 -7.46
CA LEU A 9 -18.12 -4.07 -7.29
C LEU A 9 -19.44 -3.99 -6.51
N LYS A 10 -20.39 -4.89 -6.77
CA LYS A 10 -21.63 -4.99 -5.98
C LYS A 10 -21.34 -5.25 -4.51
N ASP A 11 -20.43 -6.17 -4.19
CA ASP A 11 -20.05 -6.46 -2.81
C ASP A 11 -19.31 -5.27 -2.18
N LEU A 12 -18.37 -4.65 -2.88
CA LEU A 12 -17.60 -3.49 -2.43
C LEU A 12 -18.49 -2.28 -2.11
N PHE A 13 -19.54 -2.06 -2.90
CA PHE A 13 -20.49 -0.95 -2.68
C PHE A 13 -21.70 -1.32 -1.82
N SER A 14 -21.80 -2.58 -1.38
CA SER A 14 -22.90 -3.05 -0.53
C SER A 14 -22.92 -2.33 0.83
N VAL A 15 -24.11 -2.18 1.41
CA VAL A 15 -24.29 -1.61 2.75
C VAL A 15 -23.54 -2.43 3.80
N ASP A 16 -23.55 -3.75 3.66
CA ASP A 16 -22.89 -4.68 4.57
C ASP A 16 -21.36 -4.53 4.53
N PHE A 17 -20.76 -4.39 3.34
CA PHE A 17 -19.32 -4.14 3.25
C PHE A 17 -18.94 -2.79 3.84
N LYS A 18 -19.74 -1.73 3.59
CA LYS A 18 -19.53 -0.42 4.22
C LYS A 18 -19.57 -0.52 5.74
N LYS A 19 -20.45 -1.35 6.30
CA LYS A 19 -20.48 -1.61 7.75
C LYS A 19 -19.17 -2.24 8.24
N VAL A 20 -18.69 -3.30 7.58
CA VAL A 20 -17.41 -3.95 7.92
C VAL A 20 -16.23 -2.98 7.81
N SER A 21 -16.19 -2.17 6.75
CA SER A 21 -15.16 -1.14 6.54
C SER A 21 -15.19 -0.07 7.64
N ASN A 22 -16.38 0.37 8.05
CA ASN A 22 -16.54 1.33 9.14
C ASN A 22 -16.13 0.73 10.50
N GLU A 23 -16.48 -0.52 10.77
CA GLU A 23 -16.05 -1.23 11.99
C GLU A 23 -14.51 -1.34 12.04
N LEU A 24 -13.88 -1.72 10.93
CA LEU A 24 -12.42 -1.74 10.83
C LEU A 24 -11.79 -0.35 11.07
N CYS A 25 -12.40 0.70 10.51
CA CYS A 25 -11.96 2.08 10.74
C CYS A 25 -12.01 2.44 12.24
N VAL A 26 -13.12 2.15 12.92
CA VAL A 26 -13.27 2.39 14.37
C VAL A 26 -12.23 1.61 15.18
N ASP A 27 -12.01 0.35 14.86
CA ASP A 27 -11.05 -0.48 15.59
C ASP A 27 -9.61 0.00 15.41
N MET A 28 -9.25 0.40 14.19
CA MET A 28 -7.92 0.98 13.90
C MET A 28 -7.74 2.33 14.60
N TYR A 29 -8.75 3.20 14.57
CA TYR A 29 -8.74 4.47 15.29
C TYR A 29 -8.51 4.26 16.80
N ASN A 30 -9.26 3.35 17.41
CA ASN A 30 -9.12 3.04 18.83
C ASN A 30 -7.74 2.47 19.18
N SER A 31 -7.21 1.58 18.34
CA SER A 31 -5.87 1.00 18.50
C SER A 31 -4.75 2.05 18.40
N LEU A 32 -4.81 2.90 17.36
CA LEU A 32 -3.93 4.06 17.22
C LEU A 32 -4.04 4.98 18.42
N SER A 33 -5.26 5.24 18.87
CA SER A 33 -5.51 6.17 19.96
C SER A 33 -4.92 5.72 21.28
N ASN A 34 -5.17 4.46 21.62
CA ASN A 34 -4.59 3.84 22.80
C ASN A 34 -3.06 3.82 22.73
N SER A 35 -2.49 3.47 21.57
CA SER A 35 -1.04 3.39 21.39
C SER A 35 -0.35 4.76 21.47
N LEU A 36 -0.92 5.78 20.83
CA LEU A 36 -0.37 7.13 20.83
C LEU A 36 -0.50 7.80 22.21
N SER A 37 -1.62 7.56 22.90
CA SER A 37 -1.84 8.03 24.27
C SER A 37 -0.87 7.38 25.26
N ALA A 38 -0.58 6.09 25.09
CA ALA A 38 0.45 5.38 25.84
C ALA A 38 1.89 5.71 25.41
N ASN A 39 2.07 6.67 24.50
CA ASN A 39 3.36 7.09 23.95
C ASN A 39 4.21 5.93 23.40
N LYS A 40 3.58 4.88 22.86
CA LYS A 40 4.30 3.75 22.24
C LYS A 40 5.15 4.23 21.05
N ASN A 41 6.21 3.48 20.75
CA ASN A 41 7.02 3.71 19.55
C ASN A 41 6.30 3.21 18.29
N GLU A 42 6.75 3.64 17.11
CA GLU A 42 6.16 3.33 15.80
C GLU A 42 6.04 1.83 15.58
N VAL A 43 7.09 1.09 15.95
CA VAL A 43 7.16 -0.36 15.80
C VAL A 43 6.06 -1.07 16.58
N SER A 44 5.72 -0.58 17.78
CA SER A 44 4.63 -1.13 18.61
C SER A 44 3.26 -0.74 18.06
N ILE A 45 3.10 0.52 17.65
CA ILE A 45 1.86 1.02 17.01
C ILE A 45 1.49 0.14 15.81
N VAL A 46 2.46 -0.09 14.92
CA VAL A 46 2.24 -0.90 13.71
C VAL A 46 1.93 -2.36 14.06
N THR A 47 2.51 -2.90 15.14
CA THR A 47 2.19 -4.28 15.58
C THR A 47 0.74 -4.42 16.00
N GLU A 48 0.23 -3.43 16.74
CA GLU A 48 -1.17 -3.39 17.19
C GLU A 48 -2.15 -3.10 16.05
N LEU A 49 -1.73 -2.34 15.04
CA LEU A 49 -2.50 -2.22 13.80
C LEU A 49 -2.61 -3.56 13.07
N CYS A 50 -1.51 -4.31 12.97
CA CYS A 50 -1.55 -5.63 12.35
C CYS A 50 -2.54 -6.56 13.07
N SER A 51 -2.54 -6.61 14.40
CA SER A 51 -3.46 -7.48 15.14
C SER A 51 -4.94 -7.08 14.99
N VAL A 52 -5.23 -5.80 14.74
CA VAL A 52 -6.59 -5.33 14.45
C VAL A 52 -7.06 -5.76 13.07
N ILE A 53 -6.17 -5.76 12.06
CA ILE A 53 -6.50 -6.03 10.66
C ILE A 53 -6.50 -7.54 10.37
N ASP A 54 -5.60 -8.30 10.98
CA ASP A 54 -5.32 -9.68 10.61
C ASP A 54 -6.54 -10.59 10.76
N ASN A 55 -6.71 -11.50 9.80
CA ASN A 55 -7.78 -12.50 9.73
C ASN A 55 -9.22 -11.94 9.64
N ARG A 56 -9.42 -10.64 9.38
CA ARG A 56 -10.77 -10.16 9.03
C ARG A 56 -11.19 -10.70 7.68
N LYS A 57 -12.47 -11.01 7.54
CA LYS A 57 -13.06 -11.51 6.30
C LYS A 57 -14.47 -10.96 6.10
N TYR A 58 -14.84 -10.75 4.84
CA TYR A 58 -16.20 -10.48 4.43
C TYR A 58 -16.42 -11.08 3.04
N LYS A 59 -17.26 -12.11 2.93
CA LYS A 59 -17.49 -12.83 1.65
C LYS A 59 -16.15 -13.16 0.97
N LYS A 60 -15.88 -12.55 -0.19
CA LYS A 60 -14.69 -12.71 -1.03
C LYS A 60 -13.47 -11.91 -0.55
N PHE A 61 -13.64 -11.00 0.40
CA PHE A 61 -12.59 -10.12 0.92
C PHE A 61 -11.93 -10.77 2.13
N SER A 62 -10.60 -10.83 2.11
CA SER A 62 -9.77 -11.27 3.23
C SER A 62 -8.69 -10.22 3.52
N PHE A 63 -8.51 -9.93 4.80
CA PHE A 63 -7.54 -8.97 5.28
C PHE A 63 -6.50 -9.75 6.09
N HIS A 64 -5.25 -9.65 5.67
CA HIS A 64 -4.13 -10.26 6.36
C HIS A 64 -3.18 -9.15 6.78
N ALA A 65 -2.66 -9.22 8.00
CA ALA A 65 -1.67 -8.27 8.44
C ALA A 65 -0.71 -8.95 9.41
N LYS A 66 0.54 -9.08 9.01
CA LYS A 66 1.56 -9.67 9.87
C LYS A 66 2.75 -8.77 9.98
N LYS A 67 3.24 -8.65 11.20
CA LYS A 67 4.57 -8.12 11.43
C LYS A 67 5.57 -9.26 11.30
N ILE A 68 6.50 -9.10 10.38
CA ILE A 68 7.65 -9.95 10.29
C ILE A 68 8.66 -9.40 11.30
N HIS A 69 9.26 -10.28 12.09
CA HIS A 69 10.31 -9.92 13.05
C HIS A 69 11.69 -10.32 12.51
N GLY A 70 12.70 -9.48 12.72
CA GLY A 70 14.09 -9.74 12.33
C GLY A 70 14.90 -8.50 11.97
N LYS A 71 15.85 -8.61 11.03
CA LYS A 71 16.78 -7.51 10.67
C LYS A 71 16.13 -6.51 9.71
N ALA A 72 16.34 -5.21 9.93
CA ALA A 72 15.88 -4.18 8.99
C ALA A 72 16.26 -4.53 7.54
N SER A 73 15.33 -4.35 6.61
CA SER A 73 15.54 -4.62 5.18
C SER A 73 16.27 -3.44 4.55
N ASN A 74 17.59 -3.34 4.83
CA ASN A 74 18.42 -2.24 4.35
C ASN A 74 18.80 -2.40 2.88
N VAL A 75 18.74 -1.30 2.15
CA VAL A 75 19.11 -1.14 0.76
C VAL A 75 20.18 -0.05 0.63
N GLU A 76 21.16 -0.29 -0.24
CA GLU A 76 22.20 0.69 -0.59
C GLU A 76 21.89 1.32 -1.94
N PHE A 77 21.93 2.64 -2.01
CA PHE A 77 21.69 3.38 -3.24
C PHE A 77 22.54 4.65 -3.30
N LYS A 78 22.63 5.24 -4.49
CA LYS A 78 23.32 6.50 -4.71
C LYS A 78 22.35 7.67 -4.59
N ASN A 79 22.57 8.57 -3.63
CA ASN A 79 21.90 9.86 -3.52
C ASN A 79 22.89 10.96 -3.88
N LYS A 80 22.70 11.61 -5.04
CA LYS A 80 23.67 12.55 -5.63
C LYS A 80 25.05 11.89 -5.77
N ASN A 81 26.06 12.33 -5.02
CA ASN A 81 27.42 11.80 -5.05
C ASN A 81 27.77 10.93 -3.84
N ARG A 82 26.78 10.57 -3.02
CA ARG A 82 26.98 9.80 -1.79
C ARG A 82 26.30 8.43 -1.88
N VAL A 83 27.02 7.39 -1.46
CA VAL A 83 26.45 6.07 -1.19
C VAL A 83 25.72 6.13 0.15
N THR A 84 24.47 5.71 0.15
CA THR A 84 23.55 5.81 1.29
C THR A 84 22.94 4.45 1.54
N VAL A 85 22.78 4.08 2.82
CA VAL A 85 22.12 2.85 3.23
C VAL A 85 20.92 3.23 4.09
N LYS A 86 19.74 2.72 3.72
CA LYS A 86 18.49 2.92 4.45
C LYS A 86 17.64 1.67 4.47
N GLU A 87 16.77 1.58 5.48
CA GLU A 87 15.68 0.61 5.46
C GLU A 87 14.70 0.97 4.32
N LEU A 88 14.23 -0.04 3.58
CA LEU A 88 13.30 0.20 2.47
C LEU A 88 12.03 0.92 2.94
N SER A 89 11.42 0.42 4.02
CA SER A 89 10.20 0.96 4.63
C SER A 89 9.86 0.20 5.92
N ASP A 90 9.06 0.80 6.79
CA ASP A 90 8.53 0.13 7.99
C ASP A 90 7.37 -0.83 7.66
N MET A 91 6.63 -0.54 6.59
CA MET A 91 5.42 -1.27 6.21
C MET A 91 5.30 -1.41 4.69
N ALA A 92 4.82 -2.57 4.23
CA ALA A 92 4.38 -2.81 2.88
C ALA A 92 2.87 -3.10 2.89
N VAL A 93 2.13 -2.45 1.99
CA VAL A 93 0.72 -2.74 1.71
C VAL A 93 0.66 -3.39 0.34
N ILE A 94 0.07 -4.58 0.26
CA ILE A 94 -0.10 -5.34 -0.98
C ILE A 94 -1.60 -5.59 -1.19
N SER A 95 -2.16 -5.09 -2.27
CA SER A 95 -3.55 -5.34 -2.66
C SER A 95 -3.57 -6.38 -3.77
N ILE A 96 -4.28 -7.48 -3.57
CA ILE A 96 -4.26 -8.65 -4.46
C ILE A 96 -5.68 -9.08 -4.83
N LEU A 97 -5.93 -9.24 -6.12
CA LEU A 97 -7.09 -9.96 -6.64
C LEU A 97 -6.64 -11.34 -7.09
N THR A 98 -7.30 -12.39 -6.61
CA THR A 98 -6.98 -13.78 -6.95
C THR A 98 -8.16 -14.54 -7.50
N ASP A 99 -7.88 -15.49 -8.38
CA ASP A 99 -8.82 -16.51 -8.84
C ASP A 99 -8.17 -17.88 -8.63
N ASN A 100 -8.71 -18.71 -7.74
CA ASN A 100 -8.19 -20.04 -7.46
C ASN A 100 -6.69 -20.02 -7.15
N LYS A 101 -6.26 -19.10 -6.27
CA LYS A 101 -4.84 -18.84 -5.89
C LYS A 101 -3.93 -18.33 -7.02
N LYS A 102 -4.47 -18.02 -8.20
CA LYS A 102 -3.77 -17.28 -9.25
C LYS A 102 -3.94 -15.79 -9.04
N ILE A 103 -2.84 -15.02 -9.00
CA ILE A 103 -2.92 -13.55 -8.93
C ILE A 103 -3.37 -13.00 -10.29
N LEU A 104 -4.48 -12.27 -10.28
CA LEU A 104 -5.03 -11.55 -11.42
C LEU A 104 -4.69 -10.06 -11.40
N PHE A 105 -4.49 -9.49 -10.22
CA PHE A 105 -4.10 -8.09 -10.08
C PHE A 105 -3.32 -7.90 -8.80
N GLU A 106 -2.26 -7.10 -8.85
CA GLU A 106 -1.41 -6.83 -7.70
C GLU A 106 -0.95 -5.37 -7.71
N LYS A 107 -1.17 -4.68 -6.59
CA LYS A 107 -0.64 -3.34 -6.29
C LYS A 107 0.15 -3.35 -5.00
N THR A 108 1.24 -2.60 -4.95
CA THR A 108 2.09 -2.51 -3.75
C THR A 108 2.48 -1.08 -3.41
N ALA A 109 2.48 -0.76 -2.13
CA ALA A 109 3.03 0.47 -1.57
C ALA A 109 4.01 0.16 -0.43
N PHE A 110 5.15 0.84 -0.42
CA PHE A 110 6.09 0.91 0.69
C PHE A 110 5.83 2.19 1.50
N ILE A 111 5.67 2.04 2.81
CA ILE A 111 5.25 3.10 3.72
C ILE A 111 6.29 3.27 4.83
N GLN A 112 6.89 4.46 4.90
CA GLN A 112 7.66 4.88 6.07
C GLN A 112 6.72 5.53 7.08
N ASN A 113 6.61 4.97 8.28
CA ASN A 113 5.78 5.54 9.33
C ASN A 113 6.54 6.63 10.08
N LYS A 114 5.82 7.68 10.48
CA LYS A 114 6.32 8.78 11.30
C LYS A 114 5.29 9.16 12.35
N LYS A 115 5.75 9.29 13.59
CA LYS A 115 4.95 9.82 14.68
C LYS A 115 4.97 11.34 14.67
N GLU A 116 3.84 11.94 15.03
CA GLU A 116 3.71 13.38 15.22
C GLU A 116 4.70 13.92 16.27
N ILE A 117 5.33 15.05 15.95
CA ILE A 117 6.25 15.79 16.81
C ILE A 117 5.60 17.14 17.12
N GLY A 118 5.13 17.29 18.35
CA GLY A 118 4.33 18.45 18.74
C GLY A 118 2.88 18.29 18.29
N GLN A 119 2.38 19.25 17.51
CA GLN A 119 1.01 19.25 17.00
C GLN A 119 1.02 19.43 15.48
N ASN A 120 0.36 18.52 14.79
CA ASN A 120 0.12 18.50 13.36
C ASN A 120 1.40 18.61 12.52
N LYS A 121 2.50 18.00 12.98
CA LYS A 121 3.83 18.15 12.40
C LYS A 121 4.64 16.85 12.48
N TRP A 122 5.42 16.56 11.44
CA TRP A 122 6.25 15.36 11.33
C TRP A 122 7.64 15.67 10.77
N ASP A 123 8.67 15.01 11.32
CA ASP A 123 10.05 15.08 10.82
C ASP A 123 10.26 14.10 9.67
N ILE A 124 10.82 14.60 8.58
CA ILE A 124 11.06 13.84 7.35
C ILE A 124 12.55 13.75 7.07
N GLU A 125 13.06 12.53 7.16
CA GLU A 125 14.44 12.24 6.79
C GLU A 125 14.64 12.32 5.26
N GLN A 126 15.57 13.15 4.82
CA GLN A 126 15.75 13.48 3.40
C GLN A 126 16.26 12.31 2.55
N ASP A 127 17.13 11.46 3.10
CA ASP A 127 17.62 10.28 2.40
C ASP A 127 16.51 9.23 2.21
N GLN A 128 15.66 9.05 3.23
CA GLN A 128 14.48 8.18 3.12
C GLN A 128 13.46 8.73 2.10
N LEU A 129 13.25 10.05 2.12
CA LEU A 129 12.36 10.72 1.17
C LEU A 129 12.87 10.56 -0.26
N PHE A 130 14.17 10.72 -0.48
CA PHE A 130 14.78 10.49 -1.78
C PHE A 130 14.56 9.05 -2.26
N LEU A 131 14.77 8.05 -1.38
CA LEU A 131 14.53 6.65 -1.68
C LEU A 131 13.08 6.40 -2.10
N LEU A 132 12.10 6.77 -1.26
CA LEU A 132 10.68 6.48 -1.50
C LEU A 132 10.07 7.30 -2.65
N ARG A 133 10.61 8.48 -2.94
CA ARG A 133 10.13 9.27 -4.07
C ARG A 133 10.62 8.71 -5.40
N ASN A 134 11.92 8.40 -5.47
CA ASN A 134 12.58 8.13 -6.74
C ASN A 134 12.78 6.64 -7.04
N PHE A 135 12.83 5.79 -6.01
CA PHE A 135 13.27 4.40 -6.09
C PHE A 135 14.49 4.24 -7.01
N PRO A 136 15.63 4.89 -6.68
CA PRO A 136 16.85 4.69 -7.45
C PRO A 136 17.21 3.20 -7.48
N THR A 137 17.97 2.76 -8.49
CA THR A 137 18.54 1.41 -8.46
C THR A 137 19.29 1.20 -7.15
N PHE A 138 18.99 0.10 -6.47
CA PHE A 138 19.55 -0.19 -5.16
C PHE A 138 20.03 -1.64 -5.04
N ILE A 139 20.88 -1.88 -4.06
CA ILE A 139 21.43 -3.19 -3.72
C ILE A 139 20.92 -3.59 -2.33
N PRO A 140 20.21 -4.72 -2.19
CA PRO A 140 19.85 -5.26 -0.88
C PRO A 140 21.09 -5.59 -0.04
N LYS A 141 21.18 -5.08 1.19
CA LYS A 141 22.31 -5.33 2.11
C LYS A 141 21.95 -6.26 3.27
N THR A 142 20.75 -6.12 3.83
CA THR A 142 20.28 -6.93 4.97
C THR A 142 18.78 -7.24 4.85
N GLY A 143 18.28 -8.13 5.70
CA GLY A 143 16.85 -8.47 5.77
C GLY A 143 16.36 -9.39 4.65
N LEU A 144 15.04 -9.41 4.44
CA LEU A 144 14.36 -10.31 3.49
C LEU A 144 14.79 -10.07 2.03
N LEU A 145 15.14 -8.83 1.69
CA LEU A 145 15.45 -8.44 0.32
C LEU A 145 16.76 -9.05 -0.20
N ARG A 146 17.61 -9.62 0.67
CA ARG A 146 18.80 -10.39 0.22
C ARG A 146 18.45 -11.67 -0.53
N ARG A 147 17.19 -12.11 -0.46
CA ARG A 147 16.68 -13.31 -1.14
C ARG A 147 16.31 -13.05 -2.61
N LEU A 148 16.30 -11.79 -3.04
CA LEU A 148 16.06 -11.44 -4.43
C LEU A 148 17.18 -12.03 -5.29
N LYS A 149 16.82 -12.57 -6.46
CA LYS A 149 17.76 -13.16 -7.42
C LYS A 149 18.74 -12.12 -7.95
N ASN A 150 18.24 -10.90 -8.14
CA ASN A 150 19.01 -9.77 -8.64
C ASN A 150 19.58 -8.95 -7.49
N ASN A 151 20.90 -8.74 -7.51
CA ASN A 151 21.55 -7.84 -6.56
C ASN A 151 21.33 -6.35 -6.90
N ASN A 152 20.92 -6.03 -8.13
CA ASN A 152 20.54 -4.68 -8.54
C ASN A 152 19.04 -4.66 -8.78
N VAL A 153 18.32 -3.96 -7.91
CA VAL A 153 16.87 -3.89 -7.92
C VAL A 153 16.44 -2.56 -8.54
N ILE A 154 15.52 -2.62 -9.49
CA ILE A 154 14.96 -1.47 -10.22
C ILE A 154 13.45 -1.47 -10.05
N LEU A 155 12.94 -0.57 -9.21
CA LEU A 155 11.50 -0.42 -9.02
C LEU A 155 10.96 0.72 -9.89
N ILE A 156 9.93 0.41 -10.66
CA ILE A 156 9.23 1.38 -11.51
C ILE A 156 8.14 2.08 -10.68
N ASN A 157 8.28 3.38 -10.43
CA ASN A 157 7.29 4.22 -9.73
C ASN A 157 6.65 5.24 -10.68
N ARG A 158 5.77 4.77 -11.58
CA ARG A 158 5.13 5.58 -12.63
C ARG A 158 4.07 6.51 -12.06
N THR A 159 3.20 5.98 -11.20
CA THR A 159 2.08 6.71 -10.60
C THR A 159 2.48 7.57 -9.41
N LYS A 160 3.74 7.50 -9.00
CA LYS A 160 4.28 8.16 -7.79
C LYS A 160 3.63 7.68 -6.50
N SER A 161 2.99 6.51 -6.51
CA SER A 161 2.29 5.93 -5.37
C SER A 161 2.98 4.68 -4.79
N LEU A 162 4.13 4.25 -5.34
CA LEU A 162 4.88 3.12 -4.77
C LEU A 162 5.46 3.46 -3.39
N GLY A 163 5.90 4.70 -3.16
CA GLY A 163 6.54 5.13 -1.92
C GLY A 163 5.71 6.18 -1.21
N ASN A 164 5.44 5.94 0.07
CA ASN A 164 4.49 6.72 0.86
C ASN A 164 4.98 6.91 2.29
N TYR A 165 4.34 7.83 2.99
CA TYR A 165 4.50 8.05 4.41
C TYR A 165 3.19 7.79 5.15
N GLY A 166 3.28 7.07 6.26
CA GLY A 166 2.21 6.88 7.22
C GLY A 166 2.43 7.82 8.39
N LEU A 167 1.69 8.92 8.46
CA LEU A 167 1.85 9.93 9.50
C LEU A 167 0.82 9.67 10.60
N PHE A 168 1.28 9.18 11.75
CA PHE A 168 0.42 8.98 12.92
C PHE A 168 0.16 10.30 13.62
N GLN A 169 -1.10 10.57 13.92
CA GLN A 169 -1.58 11.83 14.48
C GLN A 169 -2.48 11.59 15.68
N LYS A 170 -2.30 12.36 16.76
CA LYS A 170 -3.23 12.28 17.90
C LYS A 170 -4.60 12.88 17.55
N PRO A 171 -5.70 12.36 18.13
CA PRO A 171 -5.72 11.34 19.16
C PRO A 171 -5.75 9.89 18.64
N GLY A 172 -5.83 9.60 17.35
CA GLY A 172 -5.97 8.22 16.82
C GLY A 172 -6.01 8.15 15.29
N GLU A 173 -5.47 9.16 14.64
CA GLU A 173 -5.56 9.35 13.20
C GLU A 173 -4.30 8.84 12.49
N MET A 174 -4.49 8.51 11.21
CA MET A 174 -3.40 8.17 10.31
C MET A 174 -3.62 8.86 8.98
N ILE A 175 -2.57 9.52 8.50
CA ILE A 175 -2.53 10.08 7.15
C ILE A 175 -1.62 9.18 6.32
N ILE A 176 -2.07 8.80 5.13
CA ILE A 176 -1.17 8.22 4.12
C ILE A 176 -0.97 9.25 3.03
N VAL A 177 0.28 9.54 2.70
CA VAL A 177 0.62 10.52 1.68
C VAL A 177 1.83 10.05 0.89
N ASN A 178 1.76 10.18 -0.43
CA ASN A 178 2.86 9.73 -1.27
C ASN A 178 4.12 10.60 -1.08
N ALA A 179 5.29 10.02 -1.35
CA ALA A 179 6.57 10.68 -1.13
C ALA A 179 6.77 11.92 -2.01
N GLU A 180 6.13 11.98 -3.19
CA GLU A 180 6.15 13.18 -4.04
C GLU A 180 5.47 14.37 -3.35
N THR A 181 4.30 14.15 -2.74
CA THR A 181 3.55 15.20 -2.03
C THR A 181 4.29 15.64 -0.78
N ILE A 182 4.92 14.71 -0.04
CA ILE A 182 5.81 15.09 1.07
C ILE A 182 6.95 15.98 0.58
N PHE A 183 7.59 15.64 -0.55
CA PHE A 183 8.69 16.43 -1.09
C PHE A 183 8.29 17.86 -1.48
N THR A 184 7.10 18.05 -2.07
CA THR A 184 6.62 19.37 -2.49
C THR A 184 6.07 20.21 -1.34
N THR A 185 5.60 19.58 -0.27
CA THR A 185 5.00 20.28 0.88
C THR A 185 5.97 20.52 2.03
N GLN A 186 7.06 19.74 2.14
CA GLN A 186 7.99 19.88 3.25
C GLN A 186 8.71 21.23 3.27
N LYS A 187 8.96 21.74 4.48
CA LYS A 187 9.75 22.94 4.75
C LYS A 187 10.77 22.61 5.83
N ASN A 188 12.06 22.82 5.54
CA ASN A 188 13.17 22.53 6.46
C ASN A 188 13.14 21.09 7.03
N GLY A 189 12.84 20.10 6.19
CA GLY A 189 12.77 18.69 6.59
C GLY A 189 11.57 18.32 7.45
N ASN A 190 10.56 19.18 7.52
CA ASN A 190 9.34 18.97 8.28
C ASN A 190 8.12 19.10 7.37
N VAL A 191 7.06 18.36 7.67
CA VAL A 191 5.74 18.54 7.04
C VAL A 191 4.71 18.89 8.11
N VAL A 192 3.80 19.80 7.76
CA VAL A 192 2.71 20.26 8.63
C VAL A 192 1.36 19.93 7.98
N TYR A 193 0.37 19.57 8.80
CA TYR A 193 -0.96 19.14 8.33
C TYR A 193 -1.63 20.14 7.39
N ASN A 194 -1.54 21.45 7.67
CA ASN A 194 -2.19 22.48 6.84
C ASN A 194 -1.61 22.55 5.41
N ASP A 195 -0.31 22.28 5.26
CA ASP A 195 0.32 22.20 3.94
C ASP A 195 -0.18 20.96 3.17
N LEU A 196 -0.36 19.83 3.87
CA LEU A 196 -0.95 18.60 3.31
C LEU A 196 -2.42 18.78 2.91
N LEU A 197 -3.21 19.43 3.77
CA LEU A 197 -4.60 19.75 3.49
C LEU A 197 -4.71 20.64 2.23
N SER A 198 -3.85 21.66 2.13
CA SER A 198 -3.81 22.53 0.95
C SER A 198 -3.43 21.76 -0.31
N ALA A 199 -2.43 20.87 -0.23
CA ALA A 199 -2.04 20.02 -1.35
C ALA A 199 -3.18 19.07 -1.79
N SER A 200 -3.94 18.50 -0.84
CA SER A 200 -5.05 17.59 -1.17
C SER A 200 -6.11 18.25 -2.05
N GLN A 201 -6.42 19.54 -1.80
CA GLN A 201 -7.42 20.29 -2.55
C GLN A 201 -6.99 20.50 -4.01
N HIS A 202 -5.68 20.61 -4.27
CA HIS A 202 -5.15 20.71 -5.62
C HIS A 202 -5.14 19.36 -6.34
N THR A 203 -4.91 18.26 -5.62
CA THR A 203 -4.67 16.95 -6.24
C THR A 203 -5.94 16.27 -6.72
N ILE A 204 -7.10 16.58 -6.13
CA ILE A 204 -8.42 16.07 -6.55
C ILE A 204 -8.74 16.48 -8.01
N SER A 205 -8.11 17.54 -8.54
CA SER A 205 -8.33 18.00 -9.91
C SER A 205 -7.49 17.31 -10.99
N SER A 206 -6.49 16.50 -10.63
CA SER A 206 -5.46 16.04 -11.57
C SER A 206 -5.30 14.52 -11.66
N SER A 207 -6.32 13.73 -11.32
CA SER A 207 -6.31 12.27 -11.48
C SER A 207 -6.20 11.90 -12.97
N ASN A 208 -4.96 11.73 -13.45
CA ASN A 208 -4.68 11.29 -14.80
C ASN A 208 -4.95 9.79 -14.92
N ILE A 209 -6.21 9.42 -15.13
CA ILE A 209 -6.65 8.07 -15.48
C ILE A 209 -5.90 7.53 -16.73
N PHE A 210 -5.36 8.44 -17.55
CA PHE A 210 -4.65 8.17 -18.80
C PHE A 210 -3.28 7.46 -18.69
N TRP A 211 -2.74 7.20 -17.49
CA TRP A 211 -1.42 6.55 -17.35
C TRP A 211 -1.46 5.03 -17.19
N LEU A 212 -2.63 4.42 -17.04
CA LEU A 212 -2.72 2.97 -17.16
C LEU A 212 -2.38 2.60 -18.60
N PRO A 213 -1.48 1.61 -18.82
CA PRO A 213 -1.19 1.17 -20.17
C PRO A 213 -2.50 0.70 -20.80
N TYR A 214 -2.91 1.34 -21.88
CA TYR A 214 -4.07 1.04 -22.74
C TYR A 214 -4.04 -0.37 -23.38
N TYR A 215 -3.24 -1.29 -22.85
CA TYR A 215 -2.84 -2.54 -23.50
C TYR A 215 -3.27 -3.79 -22.73
N ASP A 216 -4.01 -3.67 -21.62
CA ASP A 216 -4.56 -4.84 -20.93
C ASP A 216 -6.08 -4.87 -21.02
N ASP A 217 -6.61 -5.93 -21.65
CA ASP A 217 -8.04 -6.15 -21.85
C ASP A 217 -8.82 -6.12 -20.53
N PHE A 218 -8.22 -6.55 -19.41
CA PHE A 218 -8.87 -6.50 -18.09
C PHE A 218 -9.16 -5.06 -17.65
N ILE A 219 -8.20 -4.14 -17.83
CA ILE A 219 -8.37 -2.74 -17.44
C ILE A 219 -9.37 -2.06 -18.38
N CYS A 220 -9.31 -2.37 -19.68
CA CYS A 220 -10.28 -1.88 -20.65
C CYS A 220 -11.71 -2.37 -20.31
N ASP A 221 -11.88 -3.66 -19.99
CA ASP A 221 -13.16 -4.24 -19.59
C ASP A 221 -13.67 -3.63 -18.28
N LEU A 222 -12.81 -3.48 -17.28
CA LEU A 222 -13.14 -2.81 -16.02
C LEU A 222 -13.58 -1.35 -16.28
N PHE A 223 -12.85 -0.62 -17.12
CA PHE A 223 -13.17 0.76 -17.47
C PHE A 223 -14.49 0.87 -18.24
N HIS A 224 -14.68 0.04 -19.27
CA HIS A 224 -15.95 -0.02 -20.01
C HIS A 224 -17.12 -0.37 -19.11
N TYR A 225 -16.93 -1.32 -18.18
CA TYR A 225 -17.93 -1.70 -17.21
C TYR A 225 -18.32 -0.52 -16.30
N LEU A 226 -17.33 0.12 -15.67
CA LEU A 226 -17.55 1.27 -14.78
C LEU A 226 -18.19 2.45 -15.51
N TYR A 227 -17.79 2.69 -16.77
CA TYR A 227 -18.38 3.72 -17.61
C TYR A 227 -19.85 3.39 -17.94
N ARG A 228 -20.16 2.12 -18.25
CA ARG A 228 -21.51 1.64 -18.59
C ARG A 228 -22.48 1.68 -17.40
N PHE A 229 -22.01 1.42 -16.19
CA PHE A 229 -22.84 1.41 -14.98
C PHE A 229 -23.10 2.81 -14.38
N GLN A 230 -22.75 3.86 -15.13
CA GLN A 230 -22.78 5.27 -14.75
C GLN A 230 -21.94 5.56 -13.50
N LEU A 231 -21.01 6.50 -13.63
CA LEU A 231 -20.18 7.09 -12.57
C LEU A 231 -20.99 7.64 -11.36
N SER A 232 -22.32 7.63 -11.43
CA SER A 232 -23.28 8.02 -10.38
C SER A 232 -23.08 7.27 -9.05
N ILE A 233 -22.60 6.02 -9.06
CA ILE A 233 -22.34 5.25 -7.82
C ILE A 233 -21.03 5.72 -7.16
N CYS A 234 -20.07 6.17 -7.98
CA CYS A 234 -18.82 6.77 -7.52
C CYS A 234 -19.06 8.25 -7.18
N ASN A 235 -19.84 8.53 -6.14
CA ASN A 235 -20.18 9.91 -5.69
C ASN A 235 -18.97 10.81 -5.36
N LYS A 236 -17.73 10.30 -5.47
CA LYS A 236 -16.47 11.04 -5.31
C LYS A 236 -15.48 10.85 -6.48
N GLY A 237 -15.90 10.21 -7.57
CA GLY A 237 -15.02 9.94 -8.72
C GLY A 237 -13.92 8.89 -8.46
N ILE A 238 -13.94 8.21 -7.32
CA ILE A 238 -12.95 7.17 -6.98
C ILE A 238 -13.33 5.88 -7.70
N ILE A 239 -12.40 5.37 -8.50
CA ILE A 239 -12.52 4.14 -9.26
C ILE A 239 -11.63 3.06 -8.63
N PRO A 240 -12.23 2.03 -8.01
CA PRO A 240 -11.46 0.92 -7.44
C PRO A 240 -10.50 0.28 -8.44
N PHE A 241 -9.37 -0.23 -7.95
CA PHE A 241 -8.29 -0.88 -8.71
C PHE A 241 -7.50 0.03 -9.66
N ILE A 242 -8.14 1.04 -10.24
CA ILE A 242 -7.54 1.90 -11.26
C ILE A 242 -6.83 3.07 -10.59
N ASP A 243 -7.50 3.78 -9.69
CA ASP A 243 -7.00 5.02 -9.16
C ASP A 243 -5.74 4.84 -8.31
N THR A 244 -5.01 5.94 -8.18
CA THR A 244 -3.97 6.11 -7.18
C THR A 244 -4.34 7.26 -6.27
N CYS A 245 -4.28 7.03 -4.97
CA CYS A 245 -4.56 8.03 -3.96
C CYS A 245 -3.23 8.66 -3.50
N PRO A 246 -2.95 9.92 -3.87
CA PRO A 246 -1.74 10.60 -3.44
C PRO A 246 -1.80 11.00 -1.96
N ILE A 247 -3.00 11.19 -1.41
CA ILE A 247 -3.21 11.61 -0.03
C ILE A 247 -4.54 11.14 0.55
N SER A 248 -4.48 10.53 1.73
CA SER A 248 -5.60 10.18 2.61
C SER A 248 -5.40 10.91 3.93
N LEU A 249 -6.28 11.84 4.30
CA LEU A 249 -6.05 12.82 5.37
C LEU A 249 -6.49 12.35 6.77
N ASN A 250 -7.11 11.19 6.87
CA ASN A 250 -7.59 10.60 8.12
C ASN A 250 -7.71 9.08 7.94
N ILE A 251 -7.92 8.38 9.06
CA ILE A 251 -7.98 6.92 9.08
C ILE A 251 -9.13 6.37 8.23
N TYR A 252 -10.25 7.10 8.14
CA TYR A 252 -11.38 6.69 7.31
C TYR A 252 -10.99 6.70 5.83
N ASP A 253 -10.38 7.78 5.35
CA ASP A 253 -9.91 7.89 3.96
C ASP A 253 -8.84 6.83 3.65
N VAL A 254 -7.95 6.56 4.61
CA VAL A 254 -6.96 5.49 4.50
C VAL A 254 -7.65 4.16 4.26
N ILE A 255 -8.63 3.80 5.09
CA ILE A 255 -9.35 2.53 4.97
C ILE A 255 -10.13 2.45 3.67
N GLN A 256 -10.82 3.52 3.27
CA GLN A 256 -11.54 3.56 2.00
C GLN A 256 -10.58 3.34 0.82
N ASN A 257 -9.40 3.96 0.82
CA ASN A 257 -8.44 3.78 -0.27
C ASN A 257 -7.74 2.43 -0.24
N LEU A 258 -7.54 1.83 0.93
CA LEU A 258 -7.03 0.47 1.07
C LEU A 258 -8.02 -0.55 0.49
N VAL A 259 -9.30 -0.52 0.91
CA VAL A 259 -10.30 -1.48 0.43
C VAL A 259 -10.62 -1.34 -1.05
N ASN A 260 -10.45 -0.14 -1.62
CA ASN A 260 -10.64 0.13 -3.04
C ASN A 260 -9.38 -0.12 -3.90
N PHE A 261 -8.27 -0.57 -3.31
CA PHE A 261 -7.00 -0.84 -4.02
C PHE A 261 -6.41 0.42 -4.69
N ASN A 262 -6.58 1.57 -4.05
CA ASN A 262 -6.09 2.85 -4.57
C ASN A 262 -4.72 3.24 -4.03
N ILE A 263 -4.13 2.42 -3.17
CA ILE A 263 -2.81 2.67 -2.59
C ILE A 263 -1.80 1.72 -3.26
N GLY A 264 -0.80 2.30 -3.90
CA GLY A 264 0.32 1.56 -4.47
C GLY A 264 0.38 1.52 -5.99
N GLU A 265 1.53 1.04 -6.45
CA GLU A 265 1.87 0.88 -7.85
C GLU A 265 1.59 -0.55 -8.31
N VAL A 266 1.14 -0.70 -9.56
CA VAL A 266 0.80 -2.01 -10.12
C VAL A 266 2.07 -2.84 -10.35
N ALA A 267 2.10 -4.04 -9.80
CA ALA A 267 3.17 -5.02 -10.00
C ALA A 267 2.84 -6.01 -11.14
N SER A 268 1.59 -6.48 -11.20
CA SER A 268 1.10 -7.40 -12.22
C SER A 268 -0.41 -7.26 -12.51
N ILE A 269 -0.81 -7.61 -13.74
CA ILE A 269 -2.20 -7.68 -14.20
C ILE A 269 -2.35 -8.94 -15.04
N ASN A 270 -3.33 -9.78 -14.78
CA ASN A 270 -3.66 -11.01 -15.50
C ASN A 270 -2.43 -11.89 -15.82
N SER A 271 -1.57 -12.11 -14.81
CA SER A 271 -0.25 -12.78 -14.95
C SER A 271 0.80 -12.05 -15.79
N ASN A 272 0.50 -10.93 -16.43
CA ASN A 272 1.49 -10.04 -17.04
C ASN A 272 2.21 -9.26 -15.94
N ILE A 273 3.50 -9.53 -15.76
CA ILE A 273 4.35 -8.85 -14.80
C ILE A 273 4.78 -7.51 -15.39
N ILE A 274 4.31 -6.41 -14.81
CA ILE A 274 4.60 -5.03 -15.26
C ILE A 274 5.89 -4.51 -14.62
N ASN A 275 6.15 -4.90 -13.37
CA ASN A 275 7.33 -4.53 -12.60
C ASN A 275 7.92 -5.79 -11.96
N SER A 276 8.91 -6.39 -12.63
CA SER A 276 9.45 -7.71 -12.27
C SER A 276 10.07 -7.76 -10.89
N ASP A 277 10.86 -6.76 -10.54
CA ASP A 277 11.53 -6.72 -9.26
C ASP A 277 10.53 -6.45 -8.12
N LEU A 278 9.49 -5.64 -8.36
CA LEU A 278 8.42 -5.45 -7.39
C LEU A 278 7.63 -6.74 -7.17
N ALA A 279 7.28 -7.46 -8.25
CA ALA A 279 6.60 -8.74 -8.15
C ALA A 279 7.45 -9.78 -7.41
N GLU A 280 8.78 -9.78 -7.60
CA GLU A 280 9.69 -10.64 -6.84
C GLU A 280 9.73 -10.27 -5.35
N ILE A 281 9.79 -8.98 -5.02
CA ILE A 281 9.70 -8.50 -3.63
C ILE A 281 8.36 -8.92 -3.01
N ASN A 282 7.25 -8.72 -3.71
CA ASN A 282 5.92 -9.12 -3.25
C ASN A 282 5.88 -10.61 -2.94
N ASN A 283 6.41 -11.45 -3.84
CA ASN A 283 6.49 -12.88 -3.61
C ASN A 283 7.28 -13.21 -2.32
N VAL A 284 8.44 -12.58 -2.10
CA VAL A 284 9.20 -12.75 -0.84
C VAL A 284 8.37 -12.35 0.38
N LEU A 285 7.67 -11.21 0.32
CA LEU A 285 6.84 -10.70 1.42
C LEU A 285 5.62 -11.59 1.69
N LEU A 286 4.90 -12.02 0.65
CA LEU A 286 3.72 -12.88 0.77
C LEU A 286 4.08 -14.24 1.35
N ASN A 287 5.16 -14.85 0.85
CA ASN A 287 5.64 -16.12 1.37
C ASN A 287 6.07 -16.03 2.83
N SER A 288 6.65 -14.90 3.23
CA SER A 288 7.09 -14.70 4.61
C SER A 288 5.96 -14.54 5.63
N ILE A 289 4.76 -14.22 5.17
CA ILE A 289 3.56 -14.22 6.00
C ILE A 289 2.71 -15.49 5.83
N GLY A 290 3.17 -16.45 5.01
CA GLY A 290 2.53 -17.74 4.76
C GLY A 290 1.47 -17.74 3.66
N LEU A 291 1.35 -16.66 2.87
CA LEU A 291 0.49 -16.61 1.71
C LEU A 291 1.27 -17.09 0.48
N ARG A 292 0.78 -18.15 -0.17
CA ARG A 292 1.40 -18.76 -1.36
C ARG A 292 0.42 -18.76 -2.52
N PHE A 293 0.88 -18.32 -3.68
CA PHE A 293 0.10 -18.23 -4.91
C PHE A 293 0.81 -19.00 -6.03
N GLU A 294 0.05 -19.60 -6.96
CA GLU A 294 0.59 -20.58 -7.92
C GLU A 294 1.60 -20.00 -8.92
N ASN A 295 1.53 -18.69 -9.16
CA ASN A 295 2.41 -18.01 -10.12
C ASN A 295 3.88 -17.93 -9.68
N PHE A 296 4.21 -18.37 -8.46
CA PHE A 296 5.55 -18.24 -7.90
C PHE A 296 6.13 -19.58 -7.42
N VAL A 297 7.23 -20.00 -8.05
CA VAL A 297 8.03 -21.15 -7.61
C VAL A 297 8.98 -20.70 -6.50
N ILE A 298 8.95 -21.40 -5.35
CA ILE A 298 9.78 -21.10 -4.18
C ILE A 298 10.86 -22.18 -4.03
N SER A 299 12.08 -21.75 -3.68
CA SER A 299 13.10 -22.59 -3.04
C SER A 299 12.79 -22.72 -1.53
N GLU A 300 12.56 -23.93 -1.04
CA GLU A 300 12.43 -24.23 0.40
C GLU A 300 13.74 -23.88 1.12
N ASP A 301 13.73 -22.94 2.09
CA ASP A 301 14.45 -23.01 3.39
C ASP A 301 14.34 -21.70 4.24
N PRO A 302 14.86 -21.63 5.50
CA PRO A 302 14.06 -21.39 6.70
C PRO A 302 14.17 -19.95 7.26
N GLU A 303 13.50 -19.74 8.40
CA GLU A 303 13.51 -18.62 9.34
C GLU A 303 13.62 -17.18 8.79
N PHE A 304 12.61 -16.38 9.11
CA PHE A 304 12.48 -15.01 8.64
C PHE A 304 13.28 -14.06 9.52
N GLU A 305 14.22 -13.34 8.90
CA GLU A 305 14.91 -12.22 9.54
C GLU A 305 14.51 -10.89 8.85
N SER A 306 13.31 -10.34 9.12
CA SER A 306 13.06 -8.92 8.78
C SER A 306 12.13 -8.19 9.72
N ASN A 307 12.37 -6.90 9.99
CA ASN A 307 11.46 -6.04 10.75
C ASN A 307 10.61 -5.18 9.81
N ILE A 308 9.63 -5.80 9.15
CA ILE A 308 8.68 -5.09 8.27
C ILE A 308 7.26 -5.57 8.57
N ALA A 309 6.30 -4.65 8.60
CA ALA A 309 4.90 -5.01 8.61
C ALA A 309 4.38 -5.21 7.20
N VAL A 310 3.68 -6.31 6.96
CA VAL A 310 3.06 -6.62 5.67
C VAL A 310 1.56 -6.68 5.87
N LEU A 311 0.84 -5.77 5.23
CA LEU A 311 -0.61 -5.73 5.17
C LEU A 311 -1.02 -6.19 3.77
N VAL A 312 -1.87 -7.21 3.71
CA VAL A 312 -2.39 -7.76 2.46
C VAL A 312 -3.90 -7.65 2.44
N PHE A 313 -4.41 -6.96 1.42
CA PHE A 313 -5.83 -6.84 1.13
C PHE A 313 -6.12 -7.77 -0.04
N GLN A 314 -6.76 -8.90 0.22
CA GLN A 314 -7.04 -9.91 -0.79
C GLN A 314 -8.53 -9.94 -1.14
N ILE A 315 -8.83 -10.03 -2.42
CA ILE A 315 -10.15 -10.40 -2.95
C ILE A 315 -9.97 -11.72 -3.68
N ASP A 316 -10.68 -12.77 -3.25
CA ASP A 316 -10.67 -14.08 -3.92
C ASP A 316 -11.98 -14.32 -4.66
N ILE A 317 -11.90 -14.50 -5.98
CA ILE A 317 -13.04 -14.76 -6.85
C ILE A 317 -13.20 -16.24 -7.19
N GLY A 318 -12.27 -17.10 -6.75
CA GLY A 318 -12.14 -18.49 -7.19
C GLY A 318 -13.24 -19.47 -6.77
N ASN A 319 -14.12 -19.10 -5.84
CA ASN A 319 -15.20 -19.97 -5.37
C ASN A 319 -16.55 -19.26 -5.50
N MET A 320 -17.25 -19.49 -6.62
CA MET A 320 -18.70 -19.28 -6.71
C MET A 320 -19.38 -20.65 -6.61
N GLU A 321 -19.35 -21.25 -5.42
CA GLU A 321 -20.31 -22.30 -5.07
C GLU A 321 -21.54 -21.67 -4.40
#